data_AF-A0A4Z0BDS2-F1
#
_entry.id   AF-A0A4Z0BDS2-F1
#
_cell.length_a   1.000
_cell.length_b   1.000
_cell.length_c   1.000
_cell.angle_alpha   90.00
_cell.angle_beta   90.00
_cell.angle_gamma   90.00
#
_symmetry.space_group_name_H-M   'P 1'
#
loop_
_entity.id
_entity.type
_entity.pdbx_description
1 polymer ?
#
loop_
_entity_poly.entity_id
_entity_poly.type
_entity_poly.pdbx_seq_one_letter_code
_entity_poly.pdbx_strand_id
1 'polypeptide(L)'
;MNRKSLLVAAVATLASVASFAGEADPAGQYAEPVQSVKSRAEVLNELAAFKQSGVNPWSIRYNPLAVARSTQDREQVRAGYLADRERVSAMGAEDSGSAYLSQQAGRSVPANTLAGSPAANQF
;
A
#
# COMPACT_ATOMS: atom_id res chain seq x y z
N MET A 1 -15.96 -29.58 -11.68
CA MET A 1 -15.92 -28.22 -11.10
C MET A 1 -14.91 -28.22 -9.97
N ASN A 2 -13.78 -27.55 -10.17
CA ASN A 2 -12.64 -27.63 -9.26
C ASN A 2 -12.86 -26.68 -8.07
N ARG A 3 -13.03 -27.27 -6.88
CA ARG A 3 -13.25 -26.60 -5.58
C ARG A 3 -12.21 -25.51 -5.27
N LYS A 4 -11.06 -25.56 -5.93
CA LYS A 4 -9.95 -24.60 -5.83
C LYS A 4 -10.26 -23.24 -6.47
N SER A 5 -11.09 -23.20 -7.51
CA SER A 5 -11.48 -21.95 -8.18
C SER A 5 -12.48 -21.12 -7.38
N LEU A 6 -13.20 -21.76 -6.45
CA LEU A 6 -14.19 -21.11 -5.58
C LEU A 6 -13.53 -20.41 -4.38
N LEU A 7 -12.35 -20.89 -3.96
CA LEU A 7 -11.58 -20.30 -2.85
C LEU A 7 -10.86 -19.00 -3.24
N VAL A 8 -10.45 -18.86 -4.50
CA VAL A 8 -9.71 -17.66 -4.97
C VAL A 8 -10.66 -16.46 -5.13
N ALA A 9 -11.92 -16.68 -5.51
CA ALA A 9 -12.91 -15.60 -5.61
C ALA A 9 -13.33 -15.04 -4.24
N ALA A 10 -13.19 -15.81 -3.16
CA ALA A 10 -13.63 -15.40 -1.82
C ALA A 10 -12.63 -14.47 -1.10
N VAL A 11 -11.37 -14.42 -1.52
CA VAL A 11 -10.32 -13.63 -0.85
C VAL A 11 -10.22 -12.20 -1.42
N ALA A 12 -10.66 -12.00 -2.67
CA ALA A 12 -10.55 -10.70 -3.37
C ALA A 12 -11.57 -9.65 -2.91
N THR A 13 -12.63 -10.02 -2.19
CA THR A 13 -13.71 -9.10 -1.77
C THR A 13 -13.52 -8.47 -0.39
N LEU A 14 -12.46 -8.83 0.36
CA LEU A 14 -12.24 -8.36 1.73
C LEU A 14 -11.48 -7.03 1.84
N ALA A 15 -11.02 -6.44 0.73
CA ALA A 15 -10.09 -5.30 0.75
C ALA A 15 -10.73 -3.91 0.55
N SER A 16 -12.05 -3.80 0.38
CA SER A 16 -12.67 -2.55 -0.10
C SER A 16 -13.84 -2.03 0.73
N VAL A 17 -13.90 -2.29 2.03
CA VAL A 17 -14.96 -1.72 2.88
C VAL A 17 -14.40 -0.88 4.02
N ALA A 18 -14.92 0.36 4.07
CA ALA A 18 -14.96 1.29 5.19
C ALA A 18 -13.71 2.15 5.48
N SER A 19 -13.58 3.23 4.69
CA SER A 19 -13.11 4.52 5.24
C SER A 19 -14.14 5.60 4.90
N PHE A 20 -15.28 5.55 5.59
CA PHE A 20 -16.19 6.68 5.75
C PHE A 20 -15.91 7.33 7.11
N ALA A 21 -15.33 8.53 7.10
CA ALA A 21 -15.31 9.40 8.27
C ALA A 21 -16.67 10.12 8.32
N GLY A 22 -17.70 9.42 8.80
CA GLY A 22 -19.00 10.01 9.10
C GLY A 22 -18.91 10.94 10.31
N GLU A 23 -19.81 11.92 10.36
CA GLU A 23 -20.03 12.75 11.54
C GLU A 23 -20.28 11.87 12.78
N ALA A 24 -19.78 12.29 13.94
CA ALA A 24 -19.88 11.50 15.17
C ALA A 24 -21.36 11.25 15.49
N ASP A 25 -21.82 10.02 15.30
CA ASP A 25 -23.18 9.60 15.60
C ASP A 25 -23.32 9.34 17.11
N PRO A 26 -23.94 10.26 17.88
CA PRO A 26 -24.05 10.11 19.32
C PRO A 26 -25.04 9.00 19.73
N ALA A 27 -25.89 8.55 18.81
CA ALA A 27 -26.85 7.46 19.04
C ALA A 27 -26.32 6.09 18.58
N GLY A 28 -25.19 6.04 17.85
CA GLY A 28 -24.58 4.81 17.34
C GLY A 28 -25.43 4.06 16.32
N GLN A 29 -26.43 4.71 15.72
CA GLN A 29 -27.33 4.17 14.71
C GLN A 29 -26.61 3.71 13.42
N TYR A 30 -25.47 4.32 13.09
CA TYR A 30 -24.63 3.98 11.94
C TYR A 30 -23.29 3.34 12.34
N ALA A 31 -23.10 3.00 13.62
CA ALA A 31 -21.89 2.34 14.04
C ALA A 31 -21.86 0.91 13.50
N GLU A 32 -20.84 0.59 12.71
CA GLU A 32 -20.55 -0.80 12.34
C GLU A 32 -20.37 -1.61 13.64
N PRO A 33 -21.04 -2.77 13.79
CA PRO A 33 -20.88 -3.59 14.98
C PRO A 33 -19.43 -4.06 15.09
N VAL A 34 -18.67 -3.49 16.01
CA VAL A 34 -17.29 -3.90 16.30
C VAL A 34 -17.32 -5.29 16.94
N GLN A 35 -17.22 -6.32 16.11
CA GLN A 35 -17.01 -7.68 16.60
C GLN A 35 -15.53 -7.88 16.96
N SER A 36 -15.19 -7.56 18.22
CA SER A 36 -13.87 -7.88 18.76
C SER A 36 -13.73 -9.40 18.88
N VAL A 37 -12.80 -9.99 18.13
CA VAL A 37 -12.35 -11.38 18.32
C VAL A 37 -11.49 -11.54 19.58
N LYS A 38 -11.07 -10.43 20.20
CA LYS A 38 -10.26 -10.42 21.43
C LYS A 38 -11.14 -10.39 22.66
N SER A 39 -10.74 -11.16 23.66
CA SER A 39 -11.27 -11.11 25.01
C SER A 39 -10.96 -9.78 25.69
N ARG A 40 -11.74 -9.44 26.71
CA ARG A 40 -11.53 -8.22 27.51
C ARG A 40 -10.13 -8.18 28.15
N ALA A 41 -9.61 -9.32 28.58
CA ALA A 41 -8.29 -9.41 29.17
C ALA A 41 -7.19 -9.04 28.16
N GLU A 42 -7.30 -9.52 26.92
CA GLU A 42 -6.37 -9.18 25.84
C GLU A 42 -6.41 -7.69 25.50
N VAL A 43 -7.60 -7.09 25.42
CA VAL A 43 -7.76 -5.64 25.17
C VAL A 43 -7.11 -4.81 26.28
N LEU A 44 -7.29 -5.21 27.55
CA LEU A 44 -6.68 -4.49 28.67
C LEU A 44 -5.15 -4.63 28.68
N ASN A 45 -4.62 -5.80 28.31
CA ASN A 45 -3.18 -6.01 28.18
C ASN A 45 -2.59 -5.14 27.06
N GLU A 46 -3.26 -5.04 25.92
CA GLU A 46 -2.84 -4.18 24.82
C GLU A 46 -2.89 -2.71 25.18
N LEU A 47 -3.95 -2.28 25.88
CA LEU A 47 -4.04 -0.92 26.38
C LEU A 47 -2.92 -0.59 27.38
N ALA A 48 -2.56 -1.53 28.25
CA ALA A 48 -1.45 -1.37 29.19
C ALA A 48 -0.10 -1.26 28.46
N ALA A 49 0.15 -2.14 27.49
CA ALA A 49 1.36 -2.09 26.65
C ALA A 49 1.46 -0.78 25.85
N PHE A 50 0.34 -0.32 25.27
CA PHE A 50 0.28 0.95 24.55
C PHE A 50 0.60 2.14 25.46
N LYS A 51 0.03 2.19 26.67
CA LYS A 51 0.31 3.25 27.66
C LYS A 51 1.80 3.29 28.06
N GLN A 52 2.47 2.14 28.08
CA GLN A 52 3.91 2.06 28.38
C GLN A 52 4.81 2.43 27.19
N SER A 53 4.30 2.35 25.96
CA SER A 53 5.09 2.61 24.74
C SER A 53 5.57 4.05 24.58
N GLY A 54 4.93 5.01 25.27
CA GLY A 54 5.23 6.44 25.14
C GLY A 54 4.79 7.06 23.81
N VAL A 55 4.12 6.29 22.93
CA VAL A 55 3.61 6.77 21.64
C VAL A 55 2.37 7.63 21.88
N ASN A 56 2.40 8.88 21.41
CA ASN A 56 1.22 9.75 21.39
C ASN A 56 0.45 9.53 20.09
N PRO A 57 -0.74 8.90 20.12
CA PRO A 57 -1.53 8.60 18.92
C PRO A 57 -2.10 9.86 18.25
N TRP A 58 -2.15 10.98 18.98
CA TRP A 58 -2.65 12.28 18.52
C TRP A 58 -1.52 13.24 18.16
N SER A 59 -0.28 12.76 18.08
CA SER A 59 0.86 13.62 17.76
C SER A 59 0.80 14.10 16.32
N ILE A 60 0.62 15.41 16.14
CA ILE A 60 0.79 16.09 14.84
C ILE A 60 2.27 16.15 14.40
N ARG A 61 3.20 15.75 15.27
CA ARG A 61 4.65 15.74 15.02
C ARG A 61 5.21 14.32 14.81
N TYR A 62 4.35 13.30 14.78
CA TYR A 62 4.78 11.93 14.52
C TYR A 62 5.32 11.84 13.09
N ASN A 63 6.62 11.55 12.96
CA ASN A 63 7.26 11.31 11.67
C ASN A 63 7.56 9.80 11.54
N PRO A 64 6.69 9.02 10.88
CA PRO A 64 6.93 7.57 10.68
C PRO A 64 8.19 7.29 9.87
N LEU A 65 8.69 8.28 9.10
CA LEU A 65 9.92 8.16 8.33
C LEU A 65 11.18 8.43 9.16
N ALA A 66 11.06 8.90 10.41
CA ALA A 66 12.22 9.18 11.26
C ALA A 66 13.08 7.93 11.55
N VAL A 67 12.48 6.75 11.52
CA VAL A 67 13.16 5.46 11.72
C VAL A 67 13.25 4.64 10.44
N ALA A 68 12.62 5.09 9.35
CA ALA A 68 12.70 4.40 8.07
C ALA A 68 14.14 4.48 7.54
N ARG A 69 14.72 3.32 7.22
CA ARG A 69 16.05 3.22 6.61
C ARG A 69 15.92 2.57 5.25
N SER A 70 16.66 3.10 4.28
CA SER A 70 16.81 2.43 3.00
C SER A 70 17.53 1.10 3.20
N THR A 71 17.04 0.05 2.54
CA THR A 71 17.76 -1.23 2.41
C THR A 71 18.72 -1.23 1.22
N GLN A 72 18.67 -0.20 0.37
CA GLN A 72 19.51 -0.07 -0.81
C GLN A 72 20.83 0.62 -0.48
N ASP A 73 21.91 0.13 -1.10
CA ASP A 73 23.19 0.83 -1.07
C ASP A 73 23.20 2.04 -2.03
N ARG A 74 24.26 2.85 -1.92
CA ARG A 74 24.39 4.09 -2.70
C ARG A 74 24.50 3.82 -4.21
N GLU A 75 25.16 2.74 -4.61
CA GLU A 75 25.34 2.40 -6.03
C GLU A 75 24.00 1.94 -6.63
N GLN A 76 23.21 1.16 -5.90
CA GLN A 76 21.87 0.75 -6.29
C GLN A 76 20.92 1.94 -6.47
N VAL A 77 20.95 2.90 -5.55
CA VAL A 77 20.17 4.14 -5.68
C VAL A 77 20.61 4.94 -6.91
N ARG A 78 21.92 5.05 -7.15
CA ARG A 78 22.45 5.77 -8.32
C ARG A 78 22.06 5.08 -9.63
N ALA A 79 22.15 3.76 -9.68
CA ALA A 79 21.76 2.97 -10.84
C ALA A 79 20.26 3.13 -11.15
N GLY A 80 19.40 3.06 -10.11
CA GLY A 80 17.96 3.31 -10.25
C GLY A 80 17.67 4.72 -10.76
N TYR A 81 18.31 5.74 -10.19
CA TYR A 81 18.15 7.11 -10.65
C TYR A 81 18.53 7.27 -12.12
N LEU A 82 19.66 6.71 -12.56
CA LEU A 82 20.10 6.79 -13.95
C LEU A 82 19.15 6.06 -14.90
N ALA A 83 18.61 4.90 -14.48
CA ALA A 83 17.63 4.13 -15.25
C ALA A 83 16.32 4.91 -15.44
N ASP A 84 15.86 5.62 -14.40
CA ASP A 84 14.59 6.35 -14.44
C ASP A 84 14.72 7.78 -14.99
N ARG A 85 15.92 8.33 -15.07
CA ARG A 85 16.16 9.73 -15.46
C ARG A 85 15.54 10.08 -16.81
N GLU A 86 15.78 9.24 -17.81
CA GLU A 86 15.27 9.45 -19.17
C GLU A 86 13.74 9.35 -19.20
N ARG A 87 13.17 8.40 -18.45
CA ARG A 87 11.73 8.25 -18.29
C ARG A 87 11.10 9.50 -17.68
N VAL A 88 11.64 10.01 -16.56
CA VAL A 88 11.09 11.21 -15.90
C VAL A 88 11.18 12.43 -16.82
N SER A 89 12.32 12.60 -17.51
CA SER A 89 12.50 13.67 -18.49
C SER A 89 11.46 13.59 -19.61
N ALA A 90 11.16 12.40 -20.11
CA ALA A 90 10.15 12.21 -21.13
C ALA A 90 8.74 12.49 -20.62
N MET A 91 8.38 12.00 -19.42
CA MET A 91 7.06 12.24 -18.83
C MET A 91 6.78 13.74 -18.58
N GLY A 92 7.83 14.53 -18.31
CA GLY A 92 7.72 15.98 -18.12
C GLY A 92 7.83 16.82 -19.39
N ALA A 93 8.05 16.20 -20.56
CA ALA A 93 8.13 16.92 -21.84
C ALA A 93 6.74 17.35 -22.35
N GLU A 94 6.72 18.21 -23.37
CA GLU A 94 5.48 18.74 -23.97
C GLU A 94 4.55 17.63 -24.49
N ASP A 95 5.12 16.53 -24.97
CA ASP A 95 4.39 15.37 -25.48
C ASP A 95 3.95 14.39 -24.38
N SER A 96 4.17 14.74 -23.09
CA SER A 96 3.89 13.93 -21.90
C SER A 96 4.47 12.50 -21.98
N GLY A 97 5.58 12.33 -22.70
CA GLY A 97 6.25 11.05 -22.87
C GLY A 97 5.57 10.12 -23.88
N SER A 98 4.64 10.60 -24.70
CA SER A 98 3.99 9.80 -25.74
C SER A 98 4.98 9.24 -26.75
N ALA A 99 6.00 9.99 -27.16
CA ALA A 99 7.07 9.49 -28.03
C ALA A 99 7.94 8.46 -27.31
N TYR A 100 8.24 8.67 -26.03
CA TYR A 100 9.05 7.75 -25.23
C TYR A 100 8.33 6.41 -25.01
N LEU A 101 7.04 6.44 -24.66
CA LEU A 101 6.23 5.24 -24.42
C LEU A 101 5.95 4.47 -25.71
N SER A 102 5.72 5.15 -26.83
CA SER A 102 5.51 4.48 -28.12
C SER A 102 6.77 3.75 -28.60
N GLN A 103 7.96 4.29 -28.32
CA GLN A 103 9.23 3.59 -28.56
C GLN A 103 9.44 2.42 -27.58
N GLN A 104 8.93 2.53 -26.35
CA GLN A 104 9.01 1.47 -25.34
C GLN A 104 8.04 0.31 -25.62
N ALA A 105 6.90 0.56 -26.25
CA ALA A 105 5.90 -0.45 -26.60
C ALA A 105 6.44 -1.56 -27.52
N GLY A 106 7.53 -1.30 -28.25
CA GLY A 106 8.23 -2.28 -29.09
C GLY A 106 9.35 -3.07 -28.38
N ARG A 107 9.76 -2.67 -27.17
CA ARG A 107 10.73 -3.43 -26.36
C ARG A 107 9.96 -4.33 -25.42
N SER A 108 10.11 -5.65 -25.56
CA SER A 108 9.54 -6.64 -24.65
C SER A 108 9.97 -6.30 -23.21
N VAL A 109 9.03 -5.77 -22.43
CA VAL A 109 9.27 -5.37 -21.04
C VAL A 109 9.42 -6.66 -20.23
N PRO A 110 10.56 -6.93 -19.57
CA PRO A 110 10.63 -8.02 -18.62
C PRO A 110 9.55 -7.79 -17.56
N ALA A 111 8.70 -8.80 -17.34
CA ALA A 111 7.49 -8.69 -16.53
C ALA A 111 7.78 -7.97 -15.20
N ASN A 112 7.21 -6.78 -15.02
CA ASN A 112 7.31 -6.07 -13.76
C ASN A 112 6.72 -6.94 -12.66
N THR A 113 7.51 -7.28 -11.65
CA THR A 113 7.00 -7.99 -10.47
C THR A 113 6.46 -6.96 -9.49
N LEU A 114 5.14 -6.93 -9.30
CA LEU A 114 4.51 -6.07 -8.30
C LEU A 114 4.18 -6.95 -7.08
N ALA A 115 4.67 -6.56 -5.89
CA ALA A 115 4.47 -7.32 -4.65
C ALA A 115 4.85 -8.82 -4.74
N GLY A 116 5.96 -9.13 -5.41
CA GLY A 116 6.46 -10.52 -5.53
C GLY A 116 5.71 -11.41 -6.53
N SER A 117 4.70 -10.90 -7.23
CA SER A 117 4.02 -11.62 -8.31
C SER A 117 4.31 -10.98 -9.66
N PRO A 118 4.62 -11.76 -10.72
CA PRO A 118 4.78 -11.21 -12.05
C PRO A 118 3.46 -10.56 -12.49
N ALA A 119 3.49 -9.27 -12.83
CA ALA A 119 2.35 -8.62 -13.47
C ALA A 119 2.18 -9.27 -14.84
N ALA A 120 1.11 -10.06 -14.99
CA ALA A 120 0.77 -10.66 -16.26
C ALA A 120 0.45 -9.53 -17.25
N ASN A 121 1.28 -9.40 -18.29
CA ASN A 121 0.93 -8.61 -19.47
C ASN A 121 -0.34 -9.22 -20.09
N GLN A 122 -1.49 -8.59 -19.83
CA GLN A 122 -2.70 -8.82 -20.61
C GLN A 122 -2.86 -7.64 -21.55
N PHE A 123 -2.41 -7.85 -22.79
CA PHE A 123 -2.98 -7.23 -23.97
C PHE A 123 -3.68 -8.33 -24.76
#